data_AF-A0A9D7RGT8-F1
#
_entry.id   AF-A0A9D7RGT8-F1
#
_cell.length_a   1.000
_cell.length_b   1.000
_cell.length_c   1.000
_cell.angle_alpha   90.00
_cell.angle_beta   90.00
_cell.angle_gamma   90.00
#
_symmetry.space_group_name_H-M   'P 1'
#
loop_
_entity.id
_entity.type
_entity.pdbx_description
1 polymer ?
#
loop_
_entity_poly.entity_id
_entity_poly.type
_entity_poly.pdbx_seq_one_letter_code
_entity_poly.pdbx_strand_id
1 'polypeptide(L)'
;MHDSRDALPFESEPALAAADLVIPALLNGPGYRVRPAAAVHGLQASFVIETAWGELRAESVELLAIRVGEIPALEALYSESVTQALVKSGAMAVTAPIRAVVNVAREPETSLRGLPMGVWRFFSERVIKLARQAQRLGSRADQRISHDGSPYDDADAPLTATRRAETAEDSWFGNIGEEVGRLAKSELGFGSAKRALAARLGVDPYSGNPVLRERLDKLAWAATVGKLGVGQAMGLLDPLVTTTLDTASTVNRVVLELPIEDLRQRNDEALAPHCADEDQRFQFLHFARFSPTLQTELTDRIAAMRITAGCSDVLDAALMAQNEVEARYVVNTLKLTQAYLGERAEGGTWIGLGAVLSYQTRDGERVLPLPVDYLSWTADTARWFAQQALWQHPQRSVISNGQISVQAQRALTSAGWSLMTGLSYAGSPPYLRVLELAPVR
;
A
#
# COMPACT_ATOMS: atom_id res chain seq x y z
N MET A 1 -4.44 11.75 -48.14
CA MET A 1 -3.93 10.37 -48.12
C MET A 1 -3.51 10.08 -46.69
N HIS A 2 -4.35 9.38 -45.93
CA HIS A 2 -4.09 9.05 -44.53
C HIS A 2 -3.06 7.91 -44.52
N ASP A 3 -1.85 8.22 -44.09
CA ASP A 3 -0.74 7.27 -44.03
C ASP A 3 -1.08 6.23 -42.95
N SER A 4 -1.47 5.05 -43.42
CA SER A 4 -1.77 3.88 -42.59
C SER A 4 -0.45 3.21 -42.22
N ARG A 5 0.45 3.93 -41.53
CA ARG A 5 1.68 3.32 -41.02
C ARG A 5 1.30 2.43 -39.85
N ASP A 6 1.39 1.11 -40.07
CA ASP A 6 1.47 0.01 -39.11
C ASP A 6 1.28 0.43 -37.65
N ALA A 7 0.02 0.52 -37.21
CA ALA A 7 -0.27 0.58 -35.79
C ALA A 7 0.32 -0.69 -35.16
N LEU A 8 1.29 -0.54 -34.26
CA LEU A 8 1.86 -1.67 -33.52
C LEU A 8 0.69 -2.47 -32.91
N PRO A 9 0.61 -3.80 -33.13
CA PRO A 9 -0.48 -4.61 -32.59
C PRO A 9 -0.50 -4.48 -31.06
N PHE A 10 -1.66 -4.49 -30.41
CA PHE A 10 -1.68 -4.47 -28.94
C PHE A 10 -1.25 -5.83 -28.39
N GLU A 11 -0.47 -5.81 -27.31
CA GLU A 11 -0.18 -7.02 -26.54
C GLU A 11 -1.17 -7.22 -25.40
N SER A 12 -1.26 -8.46 -24.93
CA SER A 12 -1.91 -8.83 -23.68
C SER A 12 -0.90 -8.80 -22.54
N GLU A 13 -1.36 -8.56 -21.31
CA GLU A 13 -0.47 -8.65 -20.16
C GLU A 13 0.05 -10.10 -20.00
N PRO A 14 1.37 -10.28 -19.84
CA PRO A 14 1.98 -11.61 -19.86
C PRO A 14 1.87 -12.34 -18.52
N ALA A 15 1.98 -13.67 -18.56
CA ALA A 15 2.46 -14.45 -17.43
C ALA A 15 3.97 -14.64 -17.58
N LEU A 16 4.73 -14.10 -16.63
CA LEU A 16 6.20 -14.11 -16.65
C LEU A 16 6.72 -15.14 -15.65
N ALA A 17 7.97 -15.58 -15.82
CA ALA A 17 8.62 -16.30 -14.74
C ALA A 17 8.85 -15.31 -13.58
N ALA A 18 8.53 -15.70 -12.35
CA ALA A 18 8.79 -14.86 -11.18
C ALA A 18 10.29 -14.50 -11.09
N ALA A 19 11.16 -15.42 -11.51
CA ALA A 19 12.60 -15.22 -11.58
C ALA A 19 13.04 -14.14 -12.59
N ASP A 20 12.21 -13.79 -13.57
CA ASP A 20 12.50 -12.71 -14.52
C ASP A 20 12.14 -11.33 -13.96
N LEU A 21 11.34 -11.28 -12.88
CA LEU A 21 10.85 -10.04 -12.28
C LEU A 21 11.59 -9.66 -11.01
N VAL A 22 12.03 -10.63 -10.20
CA VAL A 22 12.57 -10.36 -8.86
C VAL A 22 13.89 -11.07 -8.61
N ILE A 23 14.66 -10.53 -7.65
CA ILE A 23 15.92 -11.16 -7.23
C ILE A 23 15.68 -12.60 -6.69
N PRO A 24 16.64 -13.53 -6.86
CA PRO A 24 16.48 -14.91 -6.42
C PRO A 24 16.17 -15.09 -4.93
N ALA A 25 16.64 -14.17 -4.08
CA ALA A 25 16.40 -14.18 -2.64
C ALA A 25 14.90 -14.10 -2.26
N LEU A 26 14.04 -13.55 -3.14
CA LEU A 26 12.61 -13.50 -2.89
C LEU A 26 11.88 -14.78 -3.30
N LEU A 27 12.49 -15.69 -4.07
CA LEU A 27 11.76 -16.81 -4.66
C LEU A 27 11.58 -17.99 -3.72
N ASN A 28 12.49 -18.17 -2.76
CA ASN A 28 12.46 -19.27 -1.81
C ASN A 28 13.29 -18.94 -0.56
N GLY A 29 12.88 -19.46 0.59
CA GLY A 29 13.59 -19.31 1.84
C GLY A 29 13.00 -20.19 2.93
N PRO A 30 13.47 -20.07 4.19
CA PRO A 30 12.86 -20.76 5.32
C PRO A 30 11.37 -20.41 5.43
N GLY A 31 10.51 -21.43 5.52
CA GLY A 31 9.07 -21.24 5.73
C GLY A 31 8.24 -20.84 4.50
N TYR A 32 8.86 -20.58 3.33
CA TYR A 32 8.10 -20.18 2.13
C TYR A 32 8.72 -20.60 0.79
N ARG A 33 7.87 -20.63 -0.24
CA ARG A 33 8.25 -20.77 -1.66
C ARG A 33 7.31 -19.94 -2.54
N VAL A 34 7.87 -19.15 -3.45
CA VAL A 34 7.07 -18.43 -4.47
C VAL A 34 6.85 -19.33 -5.67
N ARG A 35 5.63 -19.32 -6.22
CA ARG A 35 5.34 -20.04 -7.46
C ARG A 35 6.18 -19.51 -8.62
N PRO A 36 6.62 -20.39 -9.56
CA PRO A 36 7.53 -19.99 -10.62
C PRO A 36 6.92 -19.04 -11.65
N ALA A 37 5.59 -18.98 -11.76
CA ALA A 37 4.88 -18.09 -12.68
C ALA A 37 4.21 -16.95 -11.90
N ALA A 38 4.36 -15.73 -12.41
CA ALA A 38 3.71 -14.53 -11.93
C ALA A 38 2.89 -13.91 -13.07
N ALA A 39 1.59 -13.76 -12.86
CA ALA A 39 0.72 -13.11 -13.85
C ALA A 39 0.81 -11.60 -13.69
N VAL A 40 1.01 -10.87 -14.79
CA VAL A 40 0.90 -9.42 -14.78
C VAL A 40 -0.56 -9.06 -15.01
N HIS A 41 -1.12 -8.30 -14.07
CA HIS A 41 -2.47 -7.76 -14.15
C HIS A 41 -2.50 -6.31 -13.69
N GLY A 42 -3.01 -5.44 -14.57
CA GLY A 42 -3.09 -4.01 -14.30
C GLY A 42 -1.74 -3.38 -13.97
N LEU A 43 -0.74 -3.71 -14.77
CA LEU A 43 0.66 -3.26 -14.67
C LEU A 43 1.43 -3.77 -13.44
N GLN A 44 0.82 -4.60 -12.60
CA GLN A 44 1.42 -5.15 -11.38
C GLN A 44 1.53 -6.67 -11.51
N ALA A 45 2.59 -7.26 -10.95
CA ALA A 45 2.78 -8.69 -10.95
C ALA A 45 2.11 -9.31 -9.72
N SER A 46 1.35 -10.38 -9.96
CA SER A 46 0.68 -11.17 -8.92
C SER A 46 1.48 -12.42 -8.62
N PHE A 47 1.92 -12.53 -7.37
CA PHE A 47 2.70 -13.65 -6.85
C PHE A 47 1.88 -14.47 -5.87
N VAL A 48 2.08 -15.79 -5.90
CA VAL A 48 1.56 -16.70 -4.88
C VAL A 48 2.72 -17.25 -4.09
N ILE A 49 2.68 -17.03 -2.78
CA ILE A 49 3.67 -17.46 -1.80
C ILE A 49 3.06 -18.64 -1.04
N GLU A 50 3.64 -19.81 -1.20
CA GLU A 50 3.29 -21.03 -0.49
C GLU A 50 4.01 -21.04 0.84
N THR A 51 3.26 -21.10 1.94
CA THR A 51 3.80 -21.13 3.31
C THR A 51 3.22 -22.29 4.10
N ALA A 52 3.81 -22.60 5.26
CA ALA A 52 3.23 -23.55 6.21
C ALA A 52 1.85 -23.11 6.72
N TRP A 53 1.52 -21.81 6.63
CA TRP A 53 0.26 -21.23 7.09
C TRP A 53 -0.77 -20.97 5.98
N GLY A 54 -0.53 -21.50 4.78
CA GLY A 54 -1.40 -21.32 3.62
C GLY A 54 -0.78 -20.45 2.53
N GLU A 55 -1.56 -20.20 1.49
CA GLU A 55 -1.14 -19.35 0.37
C GLU A 55 -1.33 -17.87 0.72
N LEU A 56 -0.25 -17.09 0.60
CA LEU A 56 -0.31 -15.63 0.62
C LEU A 56 -0.24 -15.10 -0.80
N ARG A 57 -1.02 -14.07 -1.11
CA ARG A 57 -0.97 -13.34 -2.38
C ARG A 57 -0.25 -12.02 -2.19
N ALA A 58 0.60 -11.68 -3.15
CA ALA A 58 1.25 -10.39 -3.24
C ALA A 58 0.98 -9.81 -4.63
N GLU A 59 0.30 -8.67 -4.68
CA GLU A 59 -0.19 -8.04 -5.91
C GLU A 59 0.74 -6.92 -6.39
N SER A 60 2.03 -7.05 -6.08
CA SER A 60 3.16 -6.31 -6.67
C SER A 60 4.49 -6.92 -6.23
N VAL A 61 5.60 -6.55 -6.87
CA VAL A 61 6.95 -6.91 -6.39
C VAL A 61 7.25 -6.31 -5.02
N GLU A 62 6.75 -5.10 -4.74
CA GLU A 62 6.89 -4.47 -3.42
C GLU A 62 6.18 -5.30 -2.33
N LEU A 63 4.94 -5.69 -2.59
CA LEU A 63 4.17 -6.51 -1.65
C LEU A 63 4.80 -7.89 -1.50
N LEU A 64 5.41 -8.46 -2.55
CA LEU A 64 6.13 -9.72 -2.43
C LEU A 64 7.26 -9.59 -1.41
N ALA A 65 8.09 -8.56 -1.54
CA ALA A 65 9.19 -8.30 -0.61
C ALA A 65 8.68 -8.13 0.84
N ILE A 66 7.58 -7.41 1.03
CA ILE A 66 6.95 -7.23 2.34
C ILE A 66 6.45 -8.56 2.90
N ARG A 67 5.66 -9.34 2.14
CA ARG A 67 5.12 -10.62 2.61
C ARG A 67 6.20 -11.65 2.90
N VAL A 68 7.28 -11.67 2.12
CA VAL A 68 8.45 -12.52 2.40
C VAL A 68 9.15 -12.08 3.69
N GLY A 69 9.32 -10.76 3.89
CA GLY A 69 9.90 -10.20 5.12
C GLY A 69 9.08 -10.47 6.39
N GLU A 70 7.79 -10.77 6.24
CA GLU A 70 6.90 -11.11 7.36
C GLU A 70 6.96 -12.59 7.77
N ILE A 71 7.58 -13.46 6.99
CA ILE A 71 7.65 -14.91 7.27
C ILE A 71 8.32 -15.22 8.62
N PRO A 72 9.49 -14.63 8.98
CA PRO A 72 10.10 -14.88 10.29
C PRO A 72 9.20 -14.46 11.47
N ALA A 73 8.42 -13.39 11.29
CA ALA A 73 7.47 -12.95 12.31
C ALA A 73 6.30 -13.94 12.46
N LEU A 74 5.82 -14.52 11.34
CA LEU A 74 4.84 -15.60 11.38
C LEU A 74 5.39 -16.83 12.10
N GLU A 75 6.63 -17.25 11.85
CA GLU A 75 7.29 -18.35 12.57
C GLU A 75 7.30 -18.10 14.08
N ALA A 76 7.71 -16.90 14.50
CA ALA A 76 7.73 -16.52 15.92
C ALA A 76 6.32 -16.52 16.54
N LEU A 77 5.32 -15.99 15.84
CA LEU A 77 3.93 -15.91 16.30
C LEU A 77 3.20 -17.27 16.34
N TYR A 78 3.65 -18.23 15.52
CA TYR A 78 3.14 -19.61 15.52
C TYR A 78 4.02 -20.58 16.31
N SER A 79 5.04 -20.09 17.01
CA SER A 79 5.86 -20.89 17.90
C SER A 79 5.02 -21.58 18.98
N GLU A 80 5.54 -22.69 19.49
CA GLU A 80 4.86 -23.47 20.53
C GLU A 80 4.68 -22.64 21.81
N SER A 81 5.67 -21.84 22.19
CA SER A 81 5.63 -20.96 23.37
C SER A 81 4.48 -19.96 23.28
N VAL A 82 4.33 -19.27 22.15
CA VAL A 82 3.23 -18.32 21.90
C VAL A 82 1.89 -19.06 21.88
N THR A 83 1.81 -20.20 21.20
CA THR A 83 0.57 -20.99 21.11
C THR A 83 0.09 -21.45 22.48
N GLN A 84 0.98 -22.01 23.31
CA GLN A 84 0.65 -22.45 24.66
C GLN A 84 0.24 -21.27 25.55
N ALA A 85 0.89 -20.10 25.40
CA ALA A 85 0.54 -18.91 26.15
C ALA A 85 -0.87 -18.39 25.81
N LEU A 86 -1.24 -18.41 24.52
CA LEU A 86 -2.59 -18.04 24.07
C LEU A 86 -3.66 -18.99 24.65
N VAL A 87 -3.39 -20.31 24.66
CA VAL A 87 -4.29 -21.29 25.32
C VAL A 87 -4.45 -20.96 26.81
N LYS A 88 -3.34 -20.73 27.51
CA LYS A 88 -3.32 -20.45 28.95
C LYS A 88 -3.99 -19.11 29.30
N SER A 89 -3.94 -18.13 28.41
CA SER A 89 -4.57 -16.82 28.63
C SER A 89 -6.08 -16.83 28.38
N GLY A 90 -6.66 -17.97 27.95
CA GLY A 90 -8.08 -18.09 27.61
C GLY A 90 -8.43 -17.49 26.24
N ALA A 91 -7.43 -17.09 25.44
CA ALA A 91 -7.65 -16.74 24.06
C ALA A 91 -7.84 -18.03 23.25
N MET A 92 -8.75 -18.05 22.26
CA MET A 92 -8.83 -19.19 21.35
C MET A 92 -7.51 -19.31 20.59
N ALA A 93 -6.66 -20.25 21.00
CA ALA A 93 -5.47 -20.61 20.26
C ALA A 93 -5.95 -21.34 19.00
N VAL A 94 -5.98 -20.60 17.89
CA VAL A 94 -6.10 -21.21 16.58
C VAL A 94 -4.77 -21.92 16.32
N THR A 95 -4.78 -23.25 16.44
CA THR A 95 -3.59 -24.12 16.38
C THR A 95 -3.28 -24.61 14.96
N ALA A 96 -4.21 -24.43 14.03
CA ALA A 96 -4.00 -24.71 12.62
C ALA A 96 -4.11 -23.42 11.82
N PRO A 97 -3.26 -23.19 10.81
CA PRO A 97 -3.56 -22.14 9.85
C PRO A 97 -4.94 -22.44 9.27
N ILE A 98 -5.87 -21.51 9.44
CA ILE A 98 -7.09 -21.53 8.64
C ILE A 98 -6.54 -21.59 7.21
N ARG A 99 -6.82 -22.68 6.48
CA ARG A 99 -6.73 -22.63 5.03
C ARG A 99 -7.67 -21.49 4.68
N ALA A 100 -7.14 -20.29 4.54
CA ALA A 100 -7.85 -19.15 4.06
C ALA A 100 -8.09 -19.48 2.59
N VAL A 101 -9.11 -20.30 2.37
CA VAL A 101 -9.77 -20.43 1.09
C VAL A 101 -10.46 -19.08 0.94
N VAL A 102 -9.68 -18.06 0.59
CA VAL A 102 -10.21 -16.87 -0.04
C VAL A 102 -10.72 -17.38 -1.38
N ASN A 103 -11.97 -17.84 -1.39
CA ASN A 103 -12.75 -18.05 -2.59
C ASN A 103 -13.02 -16.65 -3.18
N VAL A 104 -11.98 -16.03 -3.73
CA VAL A 104 -12.12 -15.10 -4.83
C VAL A 104 -11.94 -15.97 -6.06
N ALA A 105 -13.08 -16.43 -6.57
CA ALA A 105 -13.34 -17.14 -7.82
C ALA A 105 -12.13 -17.77 -8.54
N ARG A 106 -12.06 -19.10 -8.49
CA ARG A 106 -11.16 -19.94 -9.30
C ARG A 106 -11.61 -20.09 -10.77
N GLU A 107 -12.28 -19.09 -11.33
CA GLU A 107 -12.69 -19.06 -12.74
C GLU A 107 -12.27 -17.73 -13.38
N PRO A 108 -11.28 -17.72 -14.31
CA PRO A 108 -10.78 -16.49 -14.92
C PRO A 108 -11.78 -15.79 -15.84
N GLU A 109 -12.89 -16.43 -16.25
CA GLU A 109 -13.71 -15.92 -17.36
C GLU A 109 -15.12 -15.45 -16.96
N THR A 110 -15.55 -15.64 -15.71
CA THR A 110 -16.93 -15.36 -15.27
C THR A 110 -17.02 -14.49 -14.01
N SER A 111 -15.91 -13.91 -13.54
CA SER A 111 -15.91 -12.87 -12.49
C SER A 111 -16.39 -11.51 -13.04
N LEU A 112 -17.60 -11.51 -13.62
CA LEU A 112 -18.31 -10.30 -14.00
C LEU A 112 -18.62 -9.47 -12.74
N ARG A 113 -17.90 -8.34 -12.61
CA ARG A 113 -17.97 -7.26 -11.60
C ARG A 113 -16.96 -7.30 -10.43
N GLY A 114 -15.83 -7.98 -10.57
CA GLY A 114 -14.68 -7.80 -9.67
C GLY A 114 -13.92 -6.50 -9.97
N LEU A 115 -13.51 -5.75 -8.94
CA LEU A 115 -12.62 -4.59 -9.11
C LEU A 115 -11.33 -5.04 -9.85
N PRO A 116 -10.83 -4.28 -10.84
CA PRO A 116 -9.58 -4.64 -11.51
C PRO A 116 -8.45 -4.73 -10.47
N MET A 117 -7.73 -5.85 -10.47
CA MET A 117 -6.50 -6.02 -9.68
C MET A 117 -5.37 -5.18 -10.31
N GLY A 118 -4.44 -4.70 -9.48
CA GLY A 118 -3.36 -3.81 -9.90
C GLY A 118 -3.76 -2.32 -9.88
N VAL A 119 -3.05 -1.51 -10.66
CA VAL A 119 -3.23 -0.05 -10.72
C VAL A 119 -3.99 0.41 -11.97
N TRP A 120 -4.47 -0.52 -12.79
CA TRP A 120 -5.12 -0.24 -14.08
C TRP A 120 -6.25 0.79 -13.98
N ARG A 121 -7.01 0.78 -12.88
CA ARG A 121 -8.13 1.69 -12.66
C ARG A 121 -7.69 3.15 -12.68
N PHE A 122 -6.48 3.46 -12.21
CA PHE A 122 -5.91 4.81 -12.26
C PHE A 122 -5.72 5.30 -13.69
N PHE A 123 -5.47 4.38 -14.63
CA PHE A 123 -5.32 4.64 -16.06
C PHE A 123 -6.65 4.60 -16.82
N SER A 124 -7.79 4.49 -16.12
CA SER A 124 -9.11 4.45 -16.75
C SER A 124 -9.72 5.84 -16.95
N GLU A 125 -10.37 6.07 -18.10
CA GLU A 125 -11.07 7.34 -18.39
C GLU A 125 -12.16 7.69 -17.37
N ARG A 126 -12.75 6.69 -16.70
CA ARG A 126 -13.82 6.91 -15.71
C ARG A 126 -13.31 7.65 -14.48
N VAL A 127 -12.14 7.26 -13.97
CA VAL A 127 -11.48 7.95 -12.84
C VAL A 127 -11.09 9.37 -13.23
N ILE A 128 -10.57 9.53 -14.45
CA ILE A 128 -10.19 10.85 -14.97
C ILE A 128 -11.40 11.79 -15.07
N LYS A 129 -12.57 11.30 -15.51
CA LYS A 129 -13.80 12.11 -15.57
C LYS A 129 -14.31 12.49 -14.19
N LEU A 130 -14.24 11.57 -13.21
CA LEU A 130 -14.63 11.84 -11.82
C LEU A 130 -13.75 12.93 -11.19
N ALA A 131 -12.42 12.85 -11.40
CA ALA A 131 -11.47 13.85 -10.92
C ALA A 131 -11.79 15.25 -11.47
N ARG A 132 -12.05 15.37 -12.78
CA ARG A 132 -12.44 16.65 -13.40
C ARG A 132 -13.76 17.22 -12.87
N GLN A 133 -14.65 16.36 -12.37
CA GLN A 133 -15.92 16.78 -11.77
C GLN A 133 -15.74 17.23 -10.32
N ALA A 134 -14.86 16.58 -9.55
CA ALA A 134 -14.49 16.98 -8.19
C ALA A 134 -13.87 18.40 -8.17
N GLN A 135 -12.99 18.71 -9.13
CA GLN A 135 -12.41 20.07 -9.30
C GLN A 135 -13.46 21.17 -9.54
N ARG A 136 -14.70 20.83 -9.94
CA ARG A 136 -15.80 21.79 -10.14
C ARG A 136 -16.74 21.91 -8.94
N LEU A 137 -16.61 21.03 -7.94
CA LEU A 137 -17.46 20.96 -6.76
C LEU A 137 -16.80 21.53 -5.49
N GLY A 138 -15.69 22.27 -5.63
CA GLY A 138 -14.94 22.93 -4.55
C GLY A 138 -15.65 24.09 -3.83
N SER A 139 -16.98 24.16 -3.83
CA SER A 139 -17.70 25.02 -2.90
C SER A 139 -19.10 24.46 -2.65
N ARG A 140 -19.29 23.94 -1.43
CA ARG A 140 -20.53 23.39 -0.83
C ARG A 140 -20.77 21.90 -1.06
N ALA A 141 -20.36 21.08 -0.07
CA ALA A 141 -21.20 20.00 0.43
C ALA A 141 -20.66 19.50 1.78
N ASP A 142 -21.12 20.18 2.82
CA ASP A 142 -21.41 19.58 4.12
C ASP A 142 -22.56 18.58 3.91
N GLN A 143 -22.28 17.28 4.04
CA GLN A 143 -23.27 16.25 4.35
C GLN A 143 -22.56 14.94 4.71
N ARG A 144 -22.42 14.70 6.02
CA ARG A 144 -22.48 13.38 6.67
C ARG A 144 -21.87 12.24 5.86
N ILE A 145 -20.55 12.13 5.85
CA ILE A 145 -19.91 10.89 5.43
C ILE A 145 -19.87 9.96 6.65
N SER A 146 -20.94 9.16 6.75
CA SER A 146 -20.94 7.89 7.45
C SER A 146 -19.82 7.02 6.87
N HIS A 147 -18.70 6.89 7.58
CA HIS A 147 -17.78 5.78 7.35
C HIS A 147 -17.93 4.79 8.50
N ASP A 148 -18.67 3.73 8.19
CA ASP A 148 -18.71 2.47 8.92
C ASP A 148 -17.30 1.85 8.85
N GLY A 149 -16.77 1.47 10.02
CA GLY A 149 -15.58 0.63 10.23
C GLY A 149 -14.38 0.84 9.32
N SER A 150 -13.42 1.68 9.74
CA SER A 150 -12.05 1.55 9.23
C SER A 150 -11.46 0.26 9.81
N PRO A 151 -10.93 -0.68 9.00
CA PRO A 151 -10.34 -1.93 9.49
C PRO A 151 -9.06 -1.73 10.34
N TYR A 152 -8.64 -0.47 10.50
CA TYR A 152 -7.55 -0.05 11.39
C TYR A 152 -8.04 0.76 12.61
N ASP A 153 -9.27 1.29 12.57
CA ASP A 153 -9.92 1.98 13.69
C ASP A 153 -10.97 1.11 14.39
N ASP A 154 -11.35 -0.04 13.82
CA ASP A 154 -12.26 -0.97 14.46
C ASP A 154 -11.60 -1.59 15.70
N ALA A 155 -12.22 -1.31 16.84
CA ALA A 155 -12.05 -1.99 18.11
C ALA A 155 -12.57 -3.44 18.03
N ASP A 156 -12.06 -4.22 17.07
CA ASP A 156 -12.21 -5.67 16.99
C ASP A 156 -11.31 -6.35 18.04
N ALA A 157 -11.53 -5.94 19.28
CA ALA A 157 -11.50 -6.87 20.38
C ALA A 157 -12.42 -8.06 20.01
N PRO A 158 -11.99 -9.32 20.15
CA PRO A 158 -12.78 -10.51 19.82
C PRO A 158 -14.07 -10.73 20.66
N LEU A 159 -14.64 -9.69 21.26
CA LEU A 159 -15.83 -9.70 22.11
C LEU A 159 -17.04 -8.92 21.55
N THR A 160 -17.00 -8.42 20.31
CA THR A 160 -18.19 -7.79 19.68
C THR A 160 -19.35 -8.75 19.39
N ALA A 161 -19.14 -10.07 19.54
CA ALA A 161 -20.14 -11.11 19.28
C ALA A 161 -21.26 -11.25 20.35
N THR A 162 -21.24 -10.50 21.46
CA THR A 162 -22.29 -10.57 22.50
C THR A 162 -23.26 -9.38 22.51
N ARG A 163 -23.29 -8.53 21.48
CA ARG A 163 -24.20 -7.38 21.41
C ARG A 163 -25.65 -7.84 21.17
N ARG A 164 -26.40 -8.10 22.24
CA ARG A 164 -27.86 -8.11 22.19
C ARG A 164 -28.31 -6.65 21.98
N ALA A 165 -29.07 -6.40 20.91
CA ALA A 165 -29.66 -5.08 20.68
C ALA A 165 -30.68 -4.80 21.80
N GLU A 166 -30.41 -3.80 22.63
CA GLU A 166 -31.42 -3.24 23.54
C GLU A 166 -31.93 -1.92 22.96
N THR A 167 -33.22 -1.94 22.65
CA THR A 167 -34.05 -0.79 22.31
C THR A 167 -34.03 0.23 23.44
N ALA A 168 -33.89 1.51 23.07
CA ALA A 168 -33.94 2.65 23.95
C ALA A 168 -35.32 2.80 24.62
N GLU A 169 -35.36 2.98 25.94
CA GLU A 169 -35.89 4.19 26.61
C GLU A 169 -35.72 4.12 28.14
N ASP A 170 -35.46 5.30 28.72
CA ASP A 170 -35.51 5.75 30.11
C ASP A 170 -34.42 5.44 31.18
N SER A 171 -33.71 6.53 31.51
CA SER A 171 -33.03 6.94 32.77
C SER A 171 -32.06 5.97 33.49
N TRP A 172 -30.74 6.14 33.32
CA TRP A 172 -29.73 5.46 34.17
C TRP A 172 -28.35 6.14 34.34
N PHE A 173 -28.20 7.44 34.08
CA PHE A 173 -26.88 8.11 34.19
C PHE A 173 -26.38 8.20 35.65
N GLY A 174 -25.55 7.22 36.03
CA GLY A 174 -24.81 7.21 37.30
C GLY A 174 -23.63 6.24 37.30
N ASN A 175 -23.71 5.10 36.59
CA ASN A 175 -22.70 4.03 36.66
C ASN A 175 -22.08 3.62 35.30
N ILE A 176 -22.26 4.41 34.23
CA ILE A 176 -21.72 4.09 32.89
C ILE A 176 -20.21 4.44 32.75
N GLY A 177 -19.71 5.35 33.59
CA GLY A 177 -18.36 5.93 33.42
C GLY A 177 -17.21 4.94 33.65
N GLU A 178 -17.34 4.01 34.60
CA GLU A 178 -16.28 3.04 34.91
C GLU A 178 -16.12 1.97 33.83
N GLU A 179 -17.23 1.53 33.22
CA GLU A 179 -17.21 0.51 32.16
C GLU A 179 -16.65 1.09 30.85
N VAL A 180 -17.09 2.30 30.48
CA VAL A 180 -16.56 3.04 29.32
C VAL A 180 -15.08 3.39 29.52
N GLY A 181 -14.69 3.80 30.73
CA GLY A 181 -13.29 4.08 31.06
C GLY A 181 -12.41 2.83 31.05
N ARG A 182 -12.92 1.67 31.45
CA ARG A 182 -12.19 0.39 31.39
C ARG A 182 -12.02 -0.09 29.96
N LEU A 183 -13.08 0.03 29.14
CA LEU A 183 -13.05 -0.31 27.73
C LEU A 183 -12.04 0.54 26.97
N ALA A 184 -12.09 1.87 27.12
CA ALA A 184 -11.13 2.78 26.51
C ALA A 184 -9.67 2.49 26.93
N LYS A 185 -9.44 2.20 28.23
CA LYS A 185 -8.10 1.79 28.71
C LYS A 185 -7.64 0.47 28.11
N SER A 186 -8.55 -0.48 27.88
CA SER A 186 -8.22 -1.77 27.28
C SER A 186 -7.86 -1.64 25.79
N GLU A 187 -8.53 -0.76 25.06
CA GLU A 187 -8.24 -0.46 23.65
C GLU A 187 -6.91 0.28 23.49
N LEU A 188 -6.64 1.28 24.34
CA LEU A 188 -5.34 1.96 24.37
C LEU A 188 -4.20 1.00 24.74
N GLY A 189 -4.44 0.12 25.71
CA GLY A 189 -3.52 -0.94 26.08
C GLY A 189 -3.25 -1.89 24.92
N PHE A 190 -4.30 -2.32 24.22
CA PHE A 190 -4.23 -3.20 23.04
C PHE A 190 -3.38 -2.59 21.92
N GLY A 191 -3.67 -1.37 21.50
CA GLY A 191 -2.90 -0.69 20.44
C GLY A 191 -1.43 -0.53 20.78
N SER A 192 -1.12 -0.19 22.04
CA SER A 192 0.26 -0.11 22.54
C SER A 192 0.96 -1.48 22.53
N ALA A 193 0.31 -2.53 23.03
CA ALA A 193 0.86 -3.88 23.04
C ALA A 193 1.09 -4.43 21.63
N LYS A 194 0.15 -4.21 20.71
CA LYS A 194 0.28 -4.59 19.29
C LYS A 194 1.51 -3.94 18.67
N ARG A 195 1.72 -2.64 18.87
CA ARG A 195 2.89 -1.91 18.37
C ARG A 195 4.20 -2.39 19.00
N ALA A 196 4.21 -2.67 20.31
CA ALA A 196 5.38 -3.21 20.99
C ALA A 196 5.77 -4.61 20.47
N LEU A 197 4.79 -5.48 20.25
CA LEU A 197 4.99 -6.79 19.64
C LEU A 197 5.44 -6.67 18.18
N ALA A 198 4.83 -5.78 17.39
CA ALA A 198 5.22 -5.52 16.01
C ALA A 198 6.67 -5.00 15.92
N ALA A 199 7.06 -4.07 16.79
CA ALA A 199 8.43 -3.57 16.90
C ALA A 199 9.42 -4.68 17.25
N ARG A 200 9.03 -5.60 18.15
CA ARG A 200 9.83 -6.77 18.51
C ARG A 200 10.00 -7.76 17.35
N LEU A 201 8.99 -7.89 16.52
CA LEU A 201 8.97 -8.79 15.35
C LEU A 201 9.56 -8.15 14.09
N GLY A 202 9.82 -6.83 14.10
CA GLY A 202 10.30 -6.10 12.93
C GLY A 202 9.27 -5.97 11.81
N VAL A 203 7.97 -5.95 12.14
CA VAL A 203 6.87 -5.87 11.17
C VAL A 203 6.04 -4.61 11.35
N ASP A 204 5.29 -4.25 10.31
CA ASP A 204 4.34 -3.14 10.36
C ASP A 204 3.10 -3.54 11.21
N PRO A 205 2.74 -2.79 12.28
CA PRO A 205 1.53 -3.05 13.05
C PRO A 205 0.24 -2.92 12.22
N TYR A 206 0.27 -2.20 11.10
CA TYR A 206 -0.84 -2.02 10.17
C TYR A 206 -0.67 -2.85 8.89
N SER A 207 0.12 -3.93 8.94
CA SER A 207 0.30 -4.82 7.80
C SER A 207 -1.02 -5.36 7.26
N GLY A 208 -1.16 -5.34 5.93
CA GLY A 208 -2.27 -5.96 5.21
C GLY A 208 -2.25 -7.50 5.17
N ASN A 209 -1.26 -8.17 5.77
CA ASN A 209 -1.21 -9.64 5.79
C ASN A 209 -2.23 -10.18 6.78
N PRO A 210 -3.29 -10.87 6.31
CA PRO A 210 -4.37 -11.29 7.19
C PRO A 210 -3.90 -12.31 8.22
N VAL A 211 -2.96 -13.20 7.87
CA VAL A 211 -2.44 -14.25 8.77
C VAL A 211 -1.59 -13.62 9.88
N LEU A 212 -0.73 -12.68 9.51
CA LEU A 212 0.12 -11.96 10.47
C LEU A 212 -0.73 -11.13 11.43
N ARG A 213 -1.64 -10.31 10.87
CA ARG A 213 -2.51 -9.41 11.62
C ARG A 213 -3.36 -10.18 12.63
N GLU A 214 -4.05 -11.23 12.21
CA GLU A 214 -4.90 -12.04 13.08
C GLU A 214 -4.12 -12.59 14.28
N ARG A 215 -2.93 -13.11 14.03
CA ARG A 215 -2.12 -13.74 15.08
C ARG A 215 -1.48 -12.71 16.02
N LEU A 216 -1.01 -11.59 15.47
CA LEU A 216 -0.50 -10.47 16.23
C LEU A 216 -1.59 -9.87 17.13
N ASP A 217 -2.80 -9.70 16.61
CA ASP A 217 -3.96 -9.17 17.36
C ASP A 217 -4.33 -10.10 18.52
N LYS A 218 -4.36 -11.42 18.29
CA LYS A 218 -4.61 -12.39 19.37
C LYS A 218 -3.58 -12.30 20.48
N LEU A 219 -2.29 -12.17 20.13
CA LEU A 219 -1.23 -12.04 21.12
C LEU A 219 -1.29 -10.71 21.85
N ALA A 220 -1.55 -9.61 21.15
CA ALA A 220 -1.72 -8.29 21.75
C ALA A 220 -2.93 -8.25 22.70
N TRP A 221 -4.05 -8.87 22.32
CA TRP A 221 -5.24 -8.98 23.16
C TRP A 221 -4.97 -9.81 24.42
N ALA A 222 -4.31 -10.96 24.25
CA ALA A 222 -3.90 -11.78 25.37
C ALA A 222 -2.94 -11.02 26.31
N ALA A 223 -2.10 -10.15 25.76
CA ALA A 223 -1.12 -9.34 26.48
C ALA A 223 -1.73 -8.22 27.36
N THR A 224 -2.97 -7.81 27.07
CA THR A 224 -3.58 -6.61 27.67
C THR A 224 -4.84 -6.91 28.45
N VAL A 225 -5.72 -7.75 27.91
CA VAL A 225 -6.97 -8.16 28.56
C VAL A 225 -6.85 -9.56 29.17
N GLY A 226 -5.95 -10.39 28.64
CA GLY A 226 -5.65 -11.70 29.18
C GLY A 226 -4.74 -11.67 30.41
N LYS A 227 -4.44 -12.86 30.93
CA LYS A 227 -3.48 -13.03 32.05
C LYS A 227 -2.02 -12.95 31.62
N LEU A 228 -1.75 -12.81 30.32
CA LEU A 228 -0.41 -12.70 29.78
C LEU A 228 -0.05 -11.22 29.83
N GLY A 229 0.98 -10.80 30.55
CA GLY A 229 1.40 -9.40 30.54
C GLY A 229 2.23 -9.07 29.28
N VAL A 230 2.25 -7.81 28.83
CA VAL A 230 3.04 -7.37 27.65
C VAL A 230 4.50 -7.83 27.71
N GLY A 231 5.18 -7.66 28.86
CA GLY A 231 6.57 -8.13 29.02
C GLY A 231 6.73 -9.65 28.93
N GLN A 232 5.73 -10.43 29.36
CA GLN A 232 5.72 -11.88 29.19
C GLN A 232 5.50 -12.25 27.72
N ALA A 233 4.54 -11.61 27.05
CA ALA A 233 4.29 -11.83 25.63
C ALA A 233 5.54 -11.52 24.78
N MET A 234 6.26 -10.43 25.07
CA MET A 234 7.53 -10.10 24.43
C MET A 234 8.62 -11.15 24.72
N GLY A 235 8.65 -11.72 25.93
CA GLY A 235 9.60 -12.77 26.31
C GLY A 235 9.35 -14.12 25.62
N LEU A 236 8.15 -14.35 25.08
CA LEU A 236 7.86 -15.53 24.26
C LEU A 236 8.41 -15.42 22.84
N LEU A 237 8.65 -14.19 22.37
CA LEU A 237 9.20 -13.91 21.06
C LEU A 237 10.73 -13.96 21.12
N ASP A 238 11.30 -14.81 20.27
CA ASP A 238 12.75 -15.02 20.21
C ASP A 238 13.49 -13.69 19.93
N PRO A 239 14.48 -13.28 20.75
CA PRO A 239 15.34 -12.14 20.44
C PRO A 239 16.11 -12.24 19.11
N LEU A 240 16.27 -13.45 18.58
CA LEU A 240 16.97 -13.75 17.33
C LEU A 240 16.02 -13.90 16.14
N VAL A 241 14.80 -13.33 16.16
CA VAL A 241 14.06 -13.10 14.91
C VAL A 241 14.92 -12.16 14.04
N THR A 242 15.82 -12.76 13.27
CA THR A 242 16.76 -12.05 12.42
C THR A 242 15.94 -11.46 11.28
N THR A 243 15.73 -10.15 11.32
CA THR A 243 15.26 -9.40 10.17
C THR A 243 16.33 -9.54 9.08
N THR A 244 16.17 -10.49 8.18
CA THR A 244 17.10 -10.69 7.07
C THR A 244 17.03 -9.48 6.15
N LEU A 245 18.11 -8.69 6.14
CA LEU A 245 18.62 -7.88 5.03
C LEU A 245 17.67 -6.88 4.32
N ASP A 246 16.68 -6.27 4.98
CA ASP A 246 16.13 -4.91 4.65
C ASP A 246 14.84 -4.51 5.41
N THR A 247 14.17 -5.45 6.09
CA THR A 247 12.82 -5.23 6.68
C THR A 247 12.82 -4.26 7.87
N ALA A 248 13.88 -4.27 8.69
CA ALA A 248 14.00 -3.34 9.82
C ALA A 248 14.21 -1.87 9.38
N SER A 249 14.74 -1.63 8.18
CA SER A 249 14.92 -0.28 7.62
C SER A 249 13.67 0.30 6.95
N THR A 250 12.60 -0.48 6.79
CA THR A 250 11.39 -0.06 6.04
C THR A 250 10.21 0.35 6.91
N VAL A 251 10.14 -0.09 8.17
CA VAL A 251 9.05 0.31 9.07
C VAL A 251 9.35 1.67 9.69
N ASN A 252 8.50 2.66 9.41
CA ASN A 252 8.63 4.00 9.99
C ASN A 252 8.48 3.91 11.52
N ARG A 253 9.57 4.18 12.26
CA ARG A 253 9.60 4.06 13.73
C ARG A 253 8.52 4.89 14.44
N VAL A 254 8.14 6.03 13.86
CA VAL A 254 7.10 6.89 14.41
C VAL A 254 5.77 6.13 14.52
N VAL A 255 5.48 5.25 13.58
CA VAL A 255 4.25 4.43 13.53
C VAL A 255 4.25 3.33 14.62
N LEU A 256 5.44 2.89 15.04
CA LEU A 256 5.59 1.98 16.18
C LEU A 256 5.42 2.72 17.51
N GLU A 257 5.81 3.99 17.58
CA GLU A 257 5.90 4.75 18.83
C GLU A 257 4.63 5.54 19.16
N LEU A 258 3.94 6.11 18.16
CA LEU A 258 2.76 6.95 18.38
C LEU A 258 1.43 6.19 18.31
N PRO A 259 0.46 6.50 19.20
CA PRO A 259 -0.96 6.22 18.99
C PRO A 259 -1.48 6.82 17.68
N ILE A 260 -2.56 6.26 17.15
CA ILE A 260 -3.10 6.67 15.84
C ILE A 260 -3.53 8.15 15.80
N GLU A 261 -4.13 8.66 16.87
CA GLU A 261 -4.54 10.08 16.95
C GLU A 261 -3.34 11.03 16.97
N ASP A 262 -2.32 10.71 17.77
CA ASP A 262 -1.07 11.49 17.82
C ASP A 262 -0.34 11.43 16.46
N LEU A 263 -0.40 10.28 15.79
CA LEU A 263 0.18 10.08 14.46
C LEU A 263 -0.57 10.91 13.40
N ARG A 264 -1.90 10.95 13.45
CA ARG A 264 -2.74 11.80 12.60
C ARG A 264 -2.43 13.27 12.82
N GLN A 265 -2.38 13.71 14.08
CA GLN A 265 -2.04 15.10 14.41
C GLN A 265 -0.65 15.48 13.87
N ARG A 266 0.38 14.68 14.14
CA ARG A 266 1.73 14.88 13.59
C ARG A 266 1.70 14.99 12.08
N ASN A 267 0.95 14.12 11.41
CA ASN A 267 0.87 14.12 9.96
C ASN A 267 0.14 15.34 9.42
N ASP A 268 -0.91 15.84 10.09
CA ASP A 268 -1.58 17.08 9.70
C ASP A 268 -0.64 18.28 9.85
N GLU A 269 0.06 18.38 10.97
CA GLU A 269 1.06 19.44 11.23
C GLU A 269 2.17 19.45 10.17
N ALA A 270 2.61 18.27 9.71
CA ALA A 270 3.61 18.13 8.66
C ALA A 270 3.07 18.44 7.25
N LEU A 271 1.78 18.21 6.99
CA LEU A 271 1.14 18.50 5.70
C LEU A 271 0.73 19.98 5.57
N ALA A 272 0.36 20.64 6.66
CA ALA A 272 -0.19 22.00 6.66
C ALA A 272 0.67 23.04 5.89
N PRO A 273 2.02 23.03 5.96
CA PRO A 273 2.86 23.95 5.18
C PRO A 273 2.82 23.72 3.66
N HIS A 274 2.36 22.55 3.20
CA HIS A 274 2.42 22.11 1.80
C HIS A 274 1.03 22.02 1.15
N CYS A 275 0.00 21.77 1.96
CA CYS A 275 -1.33 21.40 1.52
C CYS A 275 -2.36 22.28 2.23
N ALA A 276 -2.80 23.34 1.55
CA ALA A 276 -3.58 24.42 2.18
C ALA A 276 -5.00 24.01 2.61
N ASP A 277 -5.61 23.02 1.95
CA ASP A 277 -7.00 22.60 2.20
C ASP A 277 -7.08 21.68 3.43
N GLU A 278 -7.57 22.20 4.56
CA GLU A 278 -7.69 21.47 5.82
C GLU A 278 -8.67 20.30 5.73
N ASP A 279 -9.78 20.45 5.01
CA ASP A 279 -10.79 19.40 4.85
C ASP A 279 -10.21 18.23 4.05
N GLN A 280 -9.45 18.52 2.99
CA GLN A 280 -8.78 17.49 2.19
C GLN A 280 -7.71 16.75 3.00
N ARG A 281 -6.91 17.46 3.82
CA ARG A 281 -5.94 16.83 4.73
C ARG A 281 -6.65 15.92 5.74
N PHE A 282 -7.72 16.41 6.38
CA PHE A 282 -8.50 15.63 7.32
C PHE A 282 -9.07 14.36 6.67
N GLN A 283 -9.69 14.48 5.49
CA GLN A 283 -10.21 13.34 4.75
C GLN A 283 -9.12 12.30 4.45
N PHE A 284 -7.95 12.74 3.97
CA PHE A 284 -6.83 11.85 3.70
C PHE A 284 -6.35 11.11 4.95
N LEU A 285 -6.20 11.80 6.08
CA LEU A 285 -5.73 11.21 7.34
C LEU A 285 -6.74 10.26 8.01
N HIS A 286 -8.01 10.31 7.60
CA HIS A 286 -9.06 9.39 8.02
C HIS A 286 -9.42 8.37 6.93
N PHE A 287 -8.67 8.35 5.82
CA PHE A 287 -8.99 7.49 4.69
C PHE A 287 -8.49 6.05 4.89
N ALA A 288 -9.41 5.16 5.26
CA ALA A 288 -9.15 3.75 5.59
C ALA A 288 -8.42 2.92 4.51
N ARG A 289 -8.41 3.34 3.23
CA ARG A 289 -7.67 2.62 2.17
C ARG A 289 -6.17 2.90 2.20
N PHE A 290 -5.75 3.96 2.87
CA PHE A 290 -4.37 4.19 3.24
C PHE A 290 -4.16 3.74 4.68
N SER A 291 -3.24 2.79 4.91
CA SER A 291 -2.87 2.44 6.28
C SER A 291 -2.18 3.63 6.96
N PRO A 292 -2.21 3.75 8.30
CA PRO A 292 -1.49 4.81 9.01
C PRO A 292 0.00 4.87 8.64
N THR A 293 0.62 3.73 8.31
CA THR A 293 1.98 3.66 7.79
C THR A 293 2.12 4.40 6.45
N LEU A 294 1.24 4.12 5.49
CA LEU A 294 1.28 4.76 4.17
C LEU A 294 0.87 6.24 4.23
N GLN A 295 -0.03 6.62 5.14
CA GLN A 295 -0.36 8.03 5.38
C GLN A 295 0.87 8.79 5.86
N THR A 296 1.53 8.27 6.89
CA THR A 296 2.75 8.84 7.46
C THR A 296 3.85 8.92 6.43
N GLU A 297 4.03 7.85 5.64
CA GLU A 297 5.03 7.84 4.59
C GLU A 297 4.74 8.88 3.51
N LEU A 298 3.50 8.97 3.01
CA LEU A 298 3.14 9.97 1.99
C LEU A 298 3.37 11.39 2.52
N THR A 299 2.93 11.65 3.76
CA THR A 299 3.14 12.94 4.43
C THR A 299 4.62 13.29 4.55
N ASP A 300 5.45 12.35 5.02
CA ASP A 300 6.89 12.57 5.15
C ASP A 300 7.53 12.86 3.79
N ARG A 301 7.05 12.24 2.71
CA ARG A 301 7.52 12.52 1.34
C ARG A 301 7.10 13.89 0.84
N ILE A 302 5.83 14.28 1.06
CA ILE A 302 5.33 15.62 0.71
C ILE A 302 6.18 16.69 1.41
N ALA A 303 6.46 16.51 2.70
CA ALA A 303 7.27 17.43 3.48
C ALA A 303 8.75 17.44 3.04
N ALA A 304 9.35 16.26 2.83
CA ALA A 304 10.75 16.14 2.40
C ALA A 304 10.99 16.74 1.00
N MET A 305 10.04 16.60 0.08
CA MET A 305 10.10 17.21 -1.25
C MET A 305 9.71 18.69 -1.25
N ARG A 306 9.28 19.22 -0.09
CA ARG A 306 8.80 20.59 0.08
C ARG A 306 7.80 20.99 -1.00
N ILE A 307 6.78 20.16 -1.20
CA ILE A 307 5.80 20.40 -2.27
C ILE A 307 5.13 21.76 -2.03
N THR A 308 5.24 22.67 -3.00
CA THR A 308 4.64 24.01 -2.95
C THR A 308 3.49 24.19 -3.94
N ALA A 309 3.40 23.34 -4.98
CA ALA A 309 2.36 23.39 -5.99
C ALA A 309 1.85 21.98 -6.33
N GLY A 310 0.53 21.84 -6.38
CA GLY A 310 -0.13 20.58 -6.72
C GLY A 310 -0.27 19.58 -5.57
N CYS A 311 -0.11 19.98 -4.30
CA CYS A 311 -0.38 19.05 -3.19
C CYS A 311 -1.84 18.54 -3.22
N SER A 312 -2.80 19.41 -3.58
CA SER A 312 -4.20 19.00 -3.69
C SER A 312 -4.40 17.87 -4.71
N ASP A 313 -3.71 17.91 -5.85
CA ASP A 313 -3.72 16.83 -6.83
C ASP A 313 -3.11 15.52 -6.28
N VAL A 314 -2.07 15.62 -5.45
CA VAL A 314 -1.46 14.46 -4.78
C VAL A 314 -2.44 13.82 -3.79
N LEU A 315 -3.10 14.62 -2.96
CA LEU A 315 -4.09 14.13 -1.99
C LEU A 315 -5.34 13.58 -2.70
N ASP A 316 -5.79 14.19 -3.79
CA ASP A 316 -6.88 13.66 -4.61
C ASP A 316 -6.53 12.29 -5.20
N ALA A 317 -5.31 12.12 -5.73
CA ALA A 317 -4.86 10.83 -6.22
C ALA A 317 -4.83 9.77 -5.10
N ALA A 318 -4.41 10.15 -3.89
CA ALA A 318 -4.43 9.28 -2.72
C ALA A 318 -5.86 8.86 -2.33
N LEU A 319 -6.79 9.83 -2.26
CA LEU A 319 -8.20 9.59 -1.94
C LEU A 319 -8.94 8.75 -2.99
N MET A 320 -8.37 8.60 -4.19
CA MET A 320 -8.92 7.70 -5.20
C MET A 320 -8.56 6.24 -4.97
N ALA A 321 -7.53 5.90 -4.18
CA ALA A 321 -7.07 4.53 -3.97
C ALA A 321 -8.16 3.62 -3.37
N GLN A 322 -8.24 2.38 -3.83
CA GLN A 322 -9.24 1.38 -3.41
C GLN A 322 -8.60 0.20 -2.68
N ASN A 323 -7.29 0.02 -2.80
CA ASN A 323 -6.54 -1.07 -2.21
C ASN A 323 -5.10 -0.64 -1.89
N GLU A 324 -4.38 -1.51 -1.19
CA GLU A 324 -3.00 -1.25 -0.74
C GLU A 324 -2.03 -1.01 -1.92
N VAL A 325 -2.22 -1.71 -3.05
CA VAL A 325 -1.38 -1.57 -4.25
C VAL A 325 -1.49 -0.17 -4.83
N GLU A 326 -2.71 0.35 -4.97
CA GLU A 326 -2.98 1.69 -5.45
C GLU A 326 -2.50 2.77 -4.45
N ALA A 327 -2.62 2.53 -3.13
CA ALA A 327 -2.09 3.44 -2.13
C ALA A 327 -0.54 3.54 -2.20
N ARG A 328 0.13 2.39 -2.31
CA ARG A 328 1.58 2.30 -2.51
C ARG A 328 2.03 2.91 -3.83
N TYR A 329 1.24 2.78 -4.90
CA TYR A 329 1.52 3.42 -6.18
C TYR A 329 1.67 4.94 -6.03
N VAL A 330 0.79 5.60 -5.28
CA VAL A 330 0.88 7.05 -5.05
C VAL A 330 2.13 7.42 -4.26
N VAL A 331 2.44 6.69 -3.19
CA VAL A 331 3.67 6.90 -2.40
C VAL A 331 4.92 6.72 -3.27
N ASN A 332 4.97 5.63 -4.03
CA ASN A 332 6.11 5.28 -4.87
C ASN A 332 6.26 6.22 -6.07
N THR A 333 5.18 6.87 -6.50
CA THR A 333 5.23 7.93 -7.52
C THR A 333 6.11 9.08 -7.03
N LEU A 334 5.92 9.55 -5.79
CA LEU A 334 6.77 10.59 -5.21
C LEU A 334 8.21 10.14 -5.04
N LYS A 335 8.42 8.92 -4.52
CA LYS A 335 9.78 8.35 -4.36
C LYS A 335 10.52 8.23 -5.68
N LEU A 336 9.86 7.71 -6.71
CA LEU A 336 10.45 7.50 -8.04
C LEU A 336 10.79 8.84 -8.71
N THR A 337 9.91 9.83 -8.60
CA THR A 337 10.18 11.20 -9.06
C THR A 337 11.40 11.79 -8.37
N GLN A 338 11.48 11.71 -7.03
CA GLN A 338 12.61 12.22 -6.27
C GLN A 338 13.92 11.51 -6.65
N ALA A 339 13.88 10.19 -6.85
CA ALA A 339 15.04 9.39 -7.24
C ALA A 339 15.60 9.76 -8.63
N TYR A 340 14.71 10.03 -9.59
CA TYR A 340 15.10 10.42 -10.94
C TYR A 340 15.58 11.87 -11.03
N LEU A 341 14.87 12.79 -10.38
CA LEU A 341 15.10 14.23 -10.52
C LEU A 341 16.16 14.78 -9.57
N GLY A 342 16.36 14.15 -8.41
CA GLY A 342 17.20 14.70 -7.34
C GLY A 342 16.70 16.09 -6.92
N GLU A 343 17.61 17.08 -6.89
CA GLU A 343 17.29 18.48 -6.58
C GLU A 343 16.28 19.11 -7.55
N ARG A 344 16.17 18.60 -8.79
CA ARG A 344 15.17 19.08 -9.77
C ARG A 344 13.73 18.73 -9.38
N ALA A 345 13.54 17.92 -8.34
CA ALA A 345 12.24 17.63 -7.75
C ALA A 345 11.73 18.76 -6.84
N GLU A 346 12.51 19.82 -6.61
CA GLU A 346 12.09 20.98 -5.81
C GLU A 346 11.48 22.10 -6.67
N GLY A 347 10.37 22.68 -6.19
CA GLY A 347 9.75 23.88 -6.76
C GLY A 347 9.08 23.73 -8.12
N GLY A 348 8.91 22.49 -8.62
CA GLY A 348 8.01 22.17 -9.73
C GLY A 348 6.56 21.97 -9.27
N THR A 349 5.73 21.47 -10.18
CA THR A 349 4.28 21.35 -9.98
C THR A 349 3.83 19.91 -10.16
N TRP A 350 3.16 19.37 -9.13
CA TRP A 350 2.42 18.12 -9.24
C TRP A 350 1.11 18.35 -9.98
N ILE A 351 0.76 17.46 -10.90
CA ILE A 351 -0.42 17.60 -11.75
C ILE A 351 -1.14 16.26 -11.81
N GLY A 352 -2.39 16.27 -11.33
CA GLY A 352 -3.29 15.12 -11.35
C GLY A 352 -3.86 14.90 -12.75
N LEU A 353 -3.76 13.65 -13.23
CA LEU A 353 -4.34 13.17 -14.48
C LEU A 353 -5.35 12.07 -14.16
N GLY A 354 -6.35 12.40 -13.34
CA GLY A 354 -7.12 11.41 -12.60
C GLY A 354 -6.33 10.94 -11.39
N ALA A 355 -6.18 9.62 -11.23
CA ALA A 355 -5.37 9.06 -10.14
C ALA A 355 -3.91 8.80 -10.53
N VAL A 356 -3.53 9.08 -11.78
CA VAL A 356 -2.12 9.11 -12.20
C VAL A 356 -1.58 10.51 -11.97
N LEU A 357 -0.38 10.61 -11.40
CA LEU A 357 0.31 11.87 -11.16
C LEU A 357 1.40 12.08 -12.20
N SER A 358 1.56 13.34 -12.62
CA SER A 358 2.73 13.79 -13.36
C SER A 358 3.41 14.93 -12.61
N TYR A 359 4.70 15.11 -12.85
CA TYR A 359 5.49 16.18 -12.27
C TYR A 359 6.04 17.08 -13.38
N GLN A 360 5.77 18.37 -13.29
CA GLN A 360 6.33 19.38 -14.17
C GLN A 360 7.49 20.06 -13.45
N THR A 361 8.71 19.84 -13.93
CA THR A 361 9.90 20.49 -13.39
C THR A 361 9.96 21.97 -13.76
N ARG A 362 10.80 22.76 -13.07
CA ARG A 362 10.99 24.20 -13.36
C ARG A 362 11.66 24.47 -14.70
N ASP A 363 12.48 23.54 -15.18
CA ASP A 363 13.14 23.57 -16.50
C ASP A 363 12.23 23.11 -17.65
N GLY A 364 11.00 22.67 -17.36
CA GLY A 364 9.97 22.41 -18.39
C GLY A 364 9.82 20.94 -18.80
N GLU A 365 10.56 20.02 -18.19
CA GLU A 365 10.37 18.57 -18.36
C GLU A 365 9.06 18.12 -17.68
N ARG A 366 8.22 17.41 -18.43
CA ARG A 366 7.06 16.70 -17.88
C ARG A 366 7.46 15.25 -17.61
N VAL A 367 7.59 14.91 -16.35
CA VAL A 367 7.90 13.56 -15.89
C VAL A 367 6.61 12.83 -15.55
N LEU A 368 6.46 11.64 -16.11
CA LEU A 368 5.40 10.69 -15.78
C LEU A 368 6.02 9.50 -15.03
N PRO A 369 6.00 9.53 -13.69
CA PRO A 369 6.43 8.41 -12.86
C PRO A 369 5.39 7.28 -12.87
N LEU A 370 5.81 6.08 -13.28
CA LEU A 370 5.02 4.87 -13.30
C LEU A 370 5.70 3.79 -12.44
N PRO A 371 5.44 3.75 -11.13
CA PRO A 371 5.93 2.71 -10.23
C PRO A 371 5.14 1.41 -10.42
N VAL A 372 5.35 0.76 -11.56
CA VAL A 372 4.68 -0.46 -12.00
C VAL A 372 5.70 -1.58 -12.20
N ASP A 373 5.28 -2.82 -11.98
CA ASP A 373 6.19 -3.97 -12.11
C ASP A 373 6.49 -4.27 -13.58
N TYR A 374 5.48 -4.19 -14.45
CA TYR A 374 5.63 -4.46 -15.88
C TYR A 374 4.63 -3.66 -16.73
N LEU A 375 5.14 -2.74 -17.56
CA LEU A 375 4.32 -1.93 -18.46
C LEU A 375 4.14 -2.62 -19.81
N SER A 376 2.90 -3.08 -20.08
CA SER A 376 2.51 -3.66 -21.37
C SER A 376 1.76 -2.65 -22.26
N TRP A 377 1.97 -2.71 -23.58
CA TRP A 377 1.28 -1.90 -24.60
C TRP A 377 -0.08 -2.50 -24.98
N THR A 378 -0.96 -2.60 -23.99
CA THR A 378 -2.34 -3.03 -24.20
C THR A 378 -3.15 -1.94 -24.91
N ALA A 379 -4.33 -2.31 -25.42
CA ALA A 379 -5.25 -1.35 -26.02
C ALA A 379 -5.64 -0.24 -25.05
N ASP A 380 -5.77 -0.57 -23.76
CA ASP A 380 -6.09 0.41 -22.75
C ASP A 380 -4.89 1.31 -22.41
N THR A 381 -3.67 0.76 -22.29
CA THR A 381 -2.45 1.57 -22.08
C THR A 381 -2.29 2.57 -23.20
N ALA A 382 -2.43 2.13 -24.45
CA ALA A 382 -2.36 3.00 -25.63
C ALA A 382 -3.42 4.11 -25.60
N ARG A 383 -4.67 3.78 -25.21
CA ARG A 383 -5.74 4.77 -25.05
C ARG A 383 -5.41 5.82 -23.99
N TRP A 384 -4.89 5.40 -22.83
CA TRP A 384 -4.55 6.33 -21.77
C TRP A 384 -3.45 7.29 -22.22
N PHE A 385 -2.39 6.76 -22.87
CA PHE A 385 -1.31 7.59 -23.40
C PHE A 385 -1.80 8.52 -24.50
N ALA A 386 -2.78 8.14 -25.32
CA ALA A 386 -3.32 8.99 -26.40
C ALA A 386 -4.05 10.27 -25.92
N GLN A 387 -4.24 10.47 -24.61
CA GLN A 387 -4.90 11.67 -24.08
C GLN A 387 -4.13 12.96 -24.35
N GLN A 388 -4.77 13.94 -24.98
CA GLN A 388 -4.17 15.22 -25.38
C GLN A 388 -3.40 15.95 -24.27
N ALA A 389 -3.86 15.86 -23.01
CA ALA A 389 -3.21 16.50 -21.86
C ALA A 389 -1.75 16.05 -21.67
N LEU A 390 -1.38 14.86 -22.14
CA LEU A 390 -0.03 14.31 -22.04
C LEU A 390 0.90 14.79 -23.17
N TRP A 391 0.37 15.39 -24.25
CA TRP A 391 1.14 15.72 -25.46
C TRP A 391 1.46 17.21 -25.61
N GLN A 392 1.00 18.07 -24.70
CA GLN A 392 1.19 19.52 -24.78
C GLN A 392 2.59 20.01 -24.34
N HIS A 393 3.54 19.09 -24.10
CA HIS A 393 4.86 19.41 -23.59
C HIS A 393 5.97 18.89 -24.51
N PRO A 394 6.99 19.71 -24.83
CA PRO A 394 8.04 19.31 -25.76
C PRO A 394 9.01 18.28 -25.15
N GLN A 395 9.26 18.36 -23.84
CA GLN A 395 10.14 17.44 -23.11
C GLN A 395 9.31 16.57 -22.18
N ARG A 396 9.25 15.27 -22.47
CA ARG A 396 8.38 14.32 -21.79
C ARG A 396 9.12 13.03 -21.51
N SER A 397 9.09 12.60 -20.26
CA SER A 397 9.81 11.42 -19.79
C SER A 397 8.85 10.48 -19.07
N VAL A 398 8.84 9.21 -19.45
CA VAL A 398 8.24 8.14 -18.65
C VAL A 398 9.36 7.51 -17.85
N ILE A 399 9.18 7.44 -16.53
CA ILE A 399 10.14 6.79 -15.65
C ILE A 399 9.47 5.62 -14.94
N SER A 400 10.14 4.48 -14.85
CA SER A 400 9.63 3.29 -14.18
C SER A 400 10.72 2.58 -13.37
N ASN A 401 10.32 1.94 -12.28
CA ASN A 401 11.18 1.09 -11.46
C ASN A 401 11.18 -0.37 -11.97
N GLY A 402 10.06 -0.83 -12.52
CA GLY A 402 9.94 -2.15 -13.16
C GLY A 402 10.32 -2.14 -14.64
N GLN A 403 9.86 -3.16 -15.35
CA GLN A 403 10.20 -3.37 -16.77
C GLN A 403 9.16 -2.73 -17.68
N ILE A 404 9.59 -2.31 -18.87
CA ILE A 404 8.70 -1.86 -19.95
C ILE A 404 8.87 -2.84 -21.10
N SER A 405 7.77 -3.40 -21.62
CA SER A 405 7.84 -4.33 -22.75
C SER A 405 8.49 -3.68 -23.97
N VAL A 406 9.13 -4.48 -24.83
CA VAL A 406 9.74 -3.99 -26.07
C VAL A 406 8.71 -3.24 -26.94
N GLN A 407 7.46 -3.68 -26.91
CA GLN A 407 6.39 -3.04 -27.67
C GLN A 407 5.98 -1.68 -27.08
N ALA A 408 5.83 -1.60 -25.76
CA ALA A 408 5.56 -0.35 -25.07
C ALA A 408 6.71 0.64 -25.24
N GLN A 409 7.96 0.17 -25.18
CA GLN A 409 9.14 0.99 -25.44
C GLN A 409 9.10 1.60 -26.85
N ARG A 410 8.86 0.79 -27.88
CA ARG A 410 8.75 1.26 -29.27
C ARG A 410 7.61 2.26 -29.45
N ALA A 411 6.44 1.96 -28.88
CA ALA A 411 5.29 2.82 -29.03
C ALA A 411 5.50 4.19 -28.35
N LEU A 412 5.98 4.20 -27.11
CA LEU A 412 6.24 5.43 -26.37
C LEU A 412 7.36 6.28 -27.01
N THR A 413 8.47 5.65 -27.41
CA THR A 413 9.58 6.36 -28.08
C THR A 413 9.17 6.89 -29.44
N SER A 414 8.39 6.14 -30.22
CA SER A 414 7.86 6.61 -31.51
C SER A 414 6.94 7.83 -31.36
N ALA A 415 6.32 7.97 -30.19
CA ALA A 415 5.49 9.11 -29.84
C ALA A 415 6.30 10.26 -29.19
N GLY A 416 7.61 10.11 -29.06
CA GLY A 416 8.52 11.15 -28.57
C GLY A 416 8.57 11.25 -27.04
N TRP A 417 8.36 10.14 -26.34
CA TRP A 417 8.69 10.03 -24.91
C TRP A 417 10.13 9.54 -24.72
N SER A 418 10.84 10.17 -23.80
CA SER A 418 12.08 9.63 -23.23
C SER A 418 11.72 8.56 -22.20
N LEU A 419 12.44 7.44 -22.18
CA LEU A 419 12.17 6.33 -21.27
C LEU A 419 13.37 6.11 -20.34
N MET A 420 13.10 5.97 -19.05
CA MET A 420 14.09 5.55 -18.05
C MET A 420 13.49 4.40 -17.25
N THR A 421 14.19 3.26 -17.23
CA THR A 421 13.72 2.04 -16.53
C THR A 421 14.74 1.60 -15.48
N GLY A 422 14.35 0.66 -14.61
CA GLY A 422 15.26 0.09 -13.61
C GLY A 422 15.75 1.08 -12.55
N LEU A 423 15.08 2.22 -12.40
CA LEU A 423 15.38 3.21 -11.37
C LEU A 423 15.15 2.64 -9.98
N SER A 424 16.03 3.01 -9.05
CA SER A 424 15.94 2.56 -7.66
C SER A 424 16.16 3.67 -6.66
N TYR A 425 15.60 3.46 -5.49
CA TYR A 425 15.70 4.34 -4.34
C TYR A 425 15.79 3.49 -3.06
N ALA A 426 16.11 4.11 -1.93
CA ALA A 426 16.11 3.42 -0.65
C ALA A 426 14.72 2.80 -0.38
N GLY A 427 14.68 1.47 -0.20
CA GLY A 427 13.44 0.71 -0.06
C GLY A 427 12.66 0.48 -1.36
N SER A 428 13.27 0.65 -2.53
CA SER A 428 12.62 0.32 -3.81
C SER A 428 12.32 -1.18 -3.93
N PRO A 429 11.26 -1.57 -4.67
CA PRO A 429 10.97 -2.98 -4.89
C PRO A 429 12.20 -3.70 -5.50
N PRO A 430 12.55 -4.90 -5.01
CA PRO A 430 13.79 -5.58 -5.37
C PRO A 430 13.64 -6.35 -6.71
N TYR A 431 13.43 -5.59 -7.78
CA TYR A 431 13.36 -6.12 -9.13
C TYR A 431 14.67 -6.80 -9.53
N LEU A 432 14.56 -7.83 -10.37
CA LEU A 432 15.70 -8.32 -11.10
C LEU A 432 16.16 -7.22 -12.07
N ARG A 433 17.38 -6.72 -11.85
CA ARG A 433 17.99 -5.78 -12.79
C ARG A 433 18.79 -6.56 -13.80
N VAL A 434 18.28 -6.63 -15.02
CA VAL A 434 19.14 -6.89 -16.17
C VAL A 434 20.04 -5.66 -16.27
N LEU A 435 21.35 -5.84 -16.20
CA LEU A 435 22.31 -4.76 -16.42
C LEU A 435 22.00 -4.11 -17.77
N GLU A 436 21.36 -2.95 -17.77
CA GLU A 436 21.41 -2.06 -18.92
C GLU A 436 22.88 -1.64 -19.03
N LEU A 437 23.55 -2.15 -20.06
CA LEU A 437 24.82 -1.59 -20.51
C LEU A 437 24.57 -0.09 -20.65
N ALA A 438 25.34 0.70 -19.91
CA ALA A 438 25.26 2.15 -19.92
C ALA A 438 25.10 2.68 -21.36
N PRO A 439 24.26 3.70 -21.60
CA PRO A 439 24.19 4.30 -22.92
C PRO A 439 25.61 4.69 -23.32
N VAL A 440 26.06 4.16 -24.46
CA VAL A 440 27.33 4.60 -25.07
C VAL A 440 27.08 6.01 -25.60
N ARG A 441 27.34 6.98 -24.70
CA ARG A 441 27.42 8.44 -24.84
C ARG A 441 26.22 9.19 -25.39
#